data_AF-A0A1I4QMY4-F1
#
_entry.id   AF-A0A1I4QMY4-F1
#
_cell.length_a   1.000
_cell.length_b   1.000
_cell.length_c   1.000
_cell.angle_alpha   90.00
_cell.angle_beta   90.00
_cell.angle_gamma   90.00
#
_symmetry.space_group_name_H-M   'P 1'
#
loop_
_entity.id
_entity.type
_entity.pdbx_description
1 polymer ?
#
loop_
_entity_poly.entity_id
_entity_poly.type
_entity_poly.pdbx_seq_one_letter_code
_entity_poly.pdbx_strand_id
1 'polypeptide(L)'
;MVKQITIISGKGGTGKTTITSSFAALADNAVIADCDVDAADMHLILQPDTFETHDFYGLKLAHINKDLCTGCDTCVLNCRFDAILESHIVDPYRCEGCGVCEYVCPETAIVMKEKKAGEYYCSHTRFGPLVHAKLGIGEEASGKLVSNVRQRASEIAESSGKGLIIIDGPPGTGCSVIAAMTGTDLVLVVTEPTVSGIHDLDRVLQVARHFRIPVAVCINKCDLNPEMSQLIFDHCAENGVNVVGRIPYNRMVIDAMLEGKTIVENPDNELSGEIGSMWSVLLSMLGDNNG
;
A
#
# COMPACT_ATOMS: atom_id res chain seq x y z
N MET A 1 -17.58 -13.46 -6.48
CA MET A 1 -16.22 -13.23 -5.97
C MET A 1 -15.92 -11.76 -6.17
N VAL A 2 -15.50 -11.05 -5.12
CA VAL A 2 -15.19 -9.62 -5.21
C VAL A 2 -13.86 -9.46 -5.95
N LYS A 3 -13.85 -8.65 -7.01
CA LYS A 3 -12.63 -8.38 -7.79
C LYS A 3 -11.74 -7.38 -7.06
N GLN A 4 -10.43 -7.51 -7.18
CA GLN A 4 -9.47 -6.60 -6.56
C GLN A 4 -8.47 -6.05 -7.58
N ILE A 5 -8.34 -4.73 -7.63
CA ILE A 5 -7.29 -4.04 -8.38
C ILE A 5 -6.38 -3.29 -7.40
N THR A 6 -5.07 -3.50 -7.54
CA THR A 6 -4.06 -2.81 -6.72
C THR A 6 -3.25 -1.84 -7.56
N ILE A 7 -3.16 -0.59 -7.10
CA ILE A 7 -2.40 0.48 -7.74
C ILE A 7 -1.13 0.67 -6.92
N ILE A 8 0.04 0.43 -7.51
CA ILE A 8 1.35 0.57 -6.85
C ILE A 8 2.32 1.37 -7.71
N SER A 9 3.50 1.66 -7.17
CA SER A 9 4.57 2.35 -7.89
C SER A 9 5.92 1.88 -7.39
N GLY A 10 6.93 2.07 -8.21
CA GLY A 10 8.31 1.78 -7.84
C GLY A 10 8.89 2.73 -6.78
N LYS A 11 8.40 3.97 -6.73
CA LYS A 11 8.87 5.05 -5.85
C LYS A 11 7.71 5.93 -5.38
N GLY A 12 7.89 6.66 -4.29
CA GLY A 12 6.91 7.65 -3.82
C GLY A 12 6.75 8.83 -4.80
N GLY A 13 5.58 9.48 -4.78
CA GLY A 13 5.33 10.72 -5.54
C GLY A 13 4.99 10.56 -7.03
N THR A 14 4.82 9.33 -7.54
CA THR A 14 4.46 9.09 -8.95
C THR A 14 3.00 9.39 -9.30
N GLY A 15 2.15 9.74 -8.32
CA GLY A 15 0.73 10.06 -8.53
C GLY A 15 -0.24 8.89 -8.40
N LYS A 16 0.14 7.80 -7.71
CA LYS A 16 -0.75 6.65 -7.43
C LYS A 16 -2.08 7.09 -6.83
N THR A 17 -2.06 7.76 -5.69
CA THR A 17 -3.24 8.17 -4.93
C THR A 17 -4.17 9.06 -5.75
N THR A 18 -3.63 9.87 -6.67
CA THR A 18 -4.42 10.64 -7.65
C THR A 18 -5.19 9.73 -8.59
N ILE A 19 -4.52 8.75 -9.18
CA ILE A 19 -5.11 7.81 -10.12
C ILE A 19 -6.11 6.92 -9.37
N THR A 20 -5.74 6.41 -8.20
CA THR A 20 -6.58 5.56 -7.35
C THR A 20 -7.86 6.27 -6.91
N SER A 21 -7.77 7.52 -6.45
CA SER A 21 -8.95 8.31 -6.08
C SER A 21 -9.84 8.62 -7.28
N SER A 22 -9.24 8.83 -8.47
CA SER A 22 -10.01 9.00 -9.71
C SER A 22 -10.75 7.73 -10.11
N PHE A 23 -10.14 6.56 -9.96
CA PHE A 23 -10.83 5.28 -10.16
C PHE A 23 -11.93 5.04 -9.14
N ALA A 24 -11.73 5.46 -7.88
CA ALA A 24 -12.80 5.43 -6.88
C ALA A 24 -14.01 6.27 -7.34
N ALA A 25 -13.76 7.49 -7.83
CA ALA A 25 -14.83 8.35 -8.35
C ALA A 25 -15.53 7.81 -9.61
N LEU A 26 -14.81 7.07 -10.46
CA LEU A 26 -15.36 6.42 -11.65
C LEU A 26 -16.03 5.07 -11.36
N ALA A 27 -15.91 4.53 -10.13
CA ALA A 27 -16.44 3.24 -9.77
C ALA A 27 -17.80 3.36 -9.06
N ASP A 28 -18.85 2.76 -9.63
CA ASP A 28 -20.19 2.79 -9.02
C ASP A 28 -20.33 1.84 -7.82
N ASN A 29 -19.51 0.77 -7.78
CA ASN A 29 -19.71 -0.35 -6.86
C ASN A 29 -18.41 -0.87 -6.24
N ALA A 30 -17.63 0.03 -5.63
CA ALA A 30 -16.34 -0.29 -5.02
C ALA A 30 -16.28 -0.08 -3.50
N VAL A 31 -15.34 -0.78 -2.87
CA VAL A 31 -14.72 -0.42 -1.59
C VAL A 31 -13.31 0.07 -1.88
N ILE A 32 -12.87 1.12 -1.21
CA ILE A 32 -11.51 1.64 -1.31
C ILE A 32 -10.69 1.15 -0.13
N ALA A 33 -9.45 0.73 -0.38
CA ALA A 33 -8.47 0.38 0.64
C ALA A 33 -7.23 1.25 0.46
N ASP A 34 -6.98 2.18 1.37
CA ASP A 34 -5.75 2.96 1.42
C ASP A 34 -4.69 2.19 2.23
N CYS A 35 -3.78 1.54 1.50
CA CYS A 35 -2.67 0.77 2.02
C CYS A 35 -1.33 1.54 1.93
N ASP A 36 -1.32 2.80 1.46
CA ASP A 36 -0.15 3.67 1.48
C ASP A 36 -0.07 4.41 2.84
N VAL A 37 0.14 3.64 3.91
CA VAL A 37 -0.02 4.10 5.30
C VAL A 37 1.07 5.08 5.77
N ASP A 38 2.21 5.13 5.09
CA ASP A 38 3.33 6.01 5.43
C ASP A 38 3.09 7.46 4.97
N ALA A 39 2.31 7.64 3.90
CA ALA A 39 1.97 8.93 3.30
C ALA A 39 0.50 8.93 2.85
N ALA A 40 -0.40 8.60 3.77
CA ALA A 40 -1.83 8.45 3.50
C ALA A 40 -2.47 9.81 3.14
N ASP A 41 -2.31 10.26 1.91
CA ASP A 41 -2.86 11.53 1.40
C ASP A 41 -4.32 11.38 0.91
N MET A 42 -4.82 10.15 0.82
CA MET A 42 -6.15 9.88 0.26
C MET A 42 -7.28 10.55 1.08
N HIS A 43 -7.10 10.71 2.39
CA HIS A 43 -8.07 11.41 3.25
C HIS A 43 -8.26 12.89 2.84
N LEU A 44 -7.27 13.53 2.22
CA LEU A 44 -7.37 14.91 1.72
C LEU A 44 -8.33 15.00 0.52
N ILE A 45 -8.37 13.96 -0.32
CA ILE A 45 -9.16 13.92 -1.56
C ILE A 45 -10.57 13.37 -1.32
N LEU A 46 -10.68 12.34 -0.48
CA LEU A 46 -11.95 11.63 -0.27
C LEU A 46 -12.79 12.17 0.89
N GLN A 47 -12.19 12.99 1.76
CA GLN A 47 -12.82 13.60 2.94
C GLN A 47 -13.64 12.57 3.76
N PRO A 48 -12.98 11.50 4.27
CA PRO A 48 -13.65 10.39 4.91
C PRO A 48 -14.32 10.78 6.24
N ASP A 49 -15.51 10.22 6.49
CA ASP A 49 -16.20 10.27 7.77
C ASP A 49 -16.12 8.91 8.46
N THR A 50 -15.36 8.84 9.56
CA THR A 50 -15.03 7.59 10.26
C THR A 50 -16.22 7.07 11.06
N PHE A 51 -16.61 5.82 10.84
CA PHE A 51 -17.66 5.15 11.60
C PHE A 51 -17.15 3.99 12.48
N GLU A 52 -15.96 3.45 12.20
CA GLU A 52 -15.27 2.49 13.07
C GLU A 52 -13.77 2.79 13.18
N THR A 53 -13.23 2.56 14.38
CA THR A 53 -11.79 2.65 14.69
C THR A 53 -11.34 1.37 15.39
N HIS A 54 -10.20 0.85 14.97
CA HIS A 54 -9.63 -0.39 15.49
C HIS A 54 -8.15 -0.20 15.80
N ASP A 55 -7.71 -0.72 16.95
CA ASP A 55 -6.30 -0.71 17.33
C ASP A 55 -5.49 -1.67 16.46
N PHE A 56 -4.32 -1.23 16.01
CA PHE A 56 -3.34 -2.08 15.34
C PHE A 56 -2.17 -2.37 16.27
N TYR A 57 -1.92 -3.66 16.50
CA TYR A 57 -0.77 -4.15 17.24
C TYR A 57 0.26 -4.73 16.28
N GLY A 58 1.46 -4.15 16.30
CA GLY A 58 2.59 -4.51 15.43
C GLY A 58 3.28 -5.79 15.87
N LEU A 59 4.61 -5.76 15.89
CA LEU A 59 5.44 -6.83 16.47
C LEU A 59 5.32 -6.81 17.99
N LYS A 60 5.39 -8.00 18.61
CA LYS A 60 5.51 -8.09 20.07
C LYS A 60 6.92 -7.70 20.46
N LEU A 61 7.08 -6.88 21.49
CA LEU A 61 8.38 -6.48 22.00
C LEU A 61 8.75 -7.27 23.25
N ALA A 62 10.03 -7.58 23.38
CA ALA A 62 10.56 -8.20 24.58
C ALA A 62 10.46 -7.23 25.76
N HIS A 63 10.00 -7.73 26.90
CA HIS A 63 9.92 -6.98 28.14
C HIS A 63 10.57 -7.79 29.27
N ILE A 64 11.63 -7.24 29.86
CA ILE A 64 12.38 -7.88 30.95
C ILE A 64 11.80 -7.45 32.29
N ASN A 65 11.34 -8.42 33.10
CA ASN A 65 10.98 -8.21 34.49
C ASN A 65 12.24 -8.15 35.35
N LYS A 66 12.55 -6.97 35.90
CA LYS A 66 13.75 -6.73 36.71
C LYS A 66 13.74 -7.48 38.04
N ASP A 67 12.58 -7.83 38.56
CA ASP A 67 12.47 -8.55 39.84
C ASP A 67 12.82 -10.03 39.70
N LEU A 68 12.66 -10.59 38.49
CA LEU A 68 13.00 -11.98 38.16
C LEU A 68 14.37 -12.10 37.48
N CYS A 69 14.86 -11.04 36.85
CA CYS A 69 16.10 -11.06 36.09
C CYS A 69 17.33 -11.17 37.01
N THR A 70 18.11 -12.22 36.84
CA THR A 70 19.36 -12.46 37.59
C THR A 70 20.59 -11.79 36.96
N GLY A 71 20.44 -11.17 35.78
CA GLY A 71 21.57 -10.54 35.07
C GLY A 71 22.52 -11.55 34.40
N CYS A 72 22.03 -12.71 33.99
CA CYS A 72 22.85 -13.80 33.46
C CYS A 72 23.31 -13.63 31.99
N ASP A 73 23.01 -12.51 31.34
CA ASP A 73 23.38 -12.15 29.96
C ASP A 73 22.94 -13.11 28.84
N THR A 74 22.23 -14.20 29.15
CA THR A 74 21.83 -15.21 28.14
C THR A 74 20.98 -14.58 27.03
N CYS A 75 20.10 -13.64 27.36
CA CYS A 75 19.28 -12.92 26.39
C CYS A 75 20.09 -11.95 25.52
N VAL A 76 21.12 -11.29 26.09
CA VAL A 76 22.02 -10.37 25.39
C VAL A 76 22.82 -11.15 24.34
N LEU A 77 23.43 -12.27 24.74
CA LEU A 77 24.27 -13.11 23.86
C LEU A 77 23.51 -13.74 22.68
N ASN A 78 22.19 -13.92 22.80
CA ASN A 78 21.35 -14.53 21.77
C ASN A 78 20.55 -13.52 20.95
N CYS A 79 20.64 -12.22 21.26
CA CYS A 79 19.94 -11.18 20.51
C CYS A 79 20.70 -10.84 19.22
N ARG A 80 20.22 -11.33 18.07
CA ARG A 80 20.84 -11.04 16.76
C ARG A 80 20.69 -9.59 16.28
N PHE A 81 19.87 -8.81 16.95
CA PHE A 81 19.51 -7.45 16.56
C PHE A 81 20.12 -6.39 17.49
N ASP A 82 20.94 -6.81 18.47
CA ASP A 82 21.54 -5.93 19.48
C ASP A 82 20.49 -5.04 20.18
N ALA A 83 19.30 -5.61 20.39
CA ALA A 83 18.14 -4.94 20.96
C ALA A 83 18.10 -5.04 22.49
N ILE A 84 18.90 -5.91 23.10
CA ILE A 84 19.00 -6.03 24.56
C ILE A 84 20.38 -5.52 24.98
N LEU A 85 20.40 -4.39 25.68
CA LEU A 85 21.62 -3.77 26.17
C LEU A 85 22.21 -4.57 27.34
N GLU A 86 23.52 -4.42 27.62
CA GLU A 86 24.19 -5.02 28.80
C GLU A 86 23.51 -4.65 30.12
N SER A 87 22.82 -3.50 30.16
CA SER A 87 21.99 -3.06 31.29
C SER A 87 20.66 -3.80 31.43
N HIS A 88 20.42 -4.83 30.61
CA HIS A 88 19.17 -5.60 30.53
C HIS A 88 17.95 -4.69 30.27
N ILE A 89 18.15 -3.70 29.41
CA ILE A 89 17.12 -2.81 28.89
C ILE A 89 16.93 -3.15 27.42
N VAL A 90 15.67 -3.31 27.00
CA VAL A 90 15.32 -3.56 25.61
C VAL A 90 15.20 -2.21 24.88
N ASP A 91 15.95 -2.05 23.79
CA ASP A 91 15.76 -0.99 22.81
C ASP A 91 14.57 -1.36 21.90
N PRO A 92 13.44 -0.63 21.99
CA PRO A 92 12.23 -0.96 21.24
C PRO A 92 12.38 -0.73 19.73
N TYR A 93 13.37 0.06 19.27
CA TYR A 93 13.57 0.34 17.85
C TYR A 93 14.45 -0.69 17.14
N ARG A 94 15.19 -1.50 17.91
CA ARG A 94 16.01 -2.61 17.39
C ARG A 94 15.35 -3.97 17.57
N CYS A 95 14.31 -4.05 18.40
CA CYS A 95 13.69 -5.31 18.75
C CYS A 95 12.74 -5.80 17.64
N GLU A 96 13.18 -6.78 16.87
CA GLU A 96 12.37 -7.43 15.82
C GLU A 96 11.30 -8.41 16.34
N GLY A 97 11.13 -8.51 17.66
CA GLY A 97 10.08 -9.35 18.25
C GLY A 97 10.21 -10.86 17.99
N CYS A 98 11.40 -11.37 17.68
CA CYS A 98 11.63 -12.77 17.30
C CYS A 98 11.39 -13.81 18.41
N GLY A 99 11.26 -13.39 19.67
CA GLY A 99 10.97 -14.26 20.82
C GLY A 99 12.14 -15.13 21.32
N VAL A 100 13.32 -15.07 20.69
CA VAL A 100 14.48 -15.88 21.10
C VAL A 100 14.87 -15.62 22.55
N CYS A 101 14.86 -14.34 22.97
CA CYS A 101 15.22 -13.95 24.34
C CYS A 101 14.26 -14.50 25.40
N GLU A 102 12.95 -14.55 25.13
CA GLU A 102 11.95 -15.19 25.99
C GLU A 102 12.23 -16.69 26.12
N TYR A 103 12.48 -17.36 24.98
CA TYR A 103 12.73 -18.80 24.95
C TYR A 103 13.99 -19.23 25.72
N VAL A 104 15.08 -18.46 25.63
CA VAL A 104 16.36 -18.82 26.26
C VAL A 104 16.50 -18.35 27.70
N CYS A 105 15.55 -17.56 28.23
CA CYS A 105 15.67 -17.00 29.58
C CYS A 105 15.48 -18.09 30.65
N PRO A 106 16.50 -18.44 31.45
CA PRO A 106 16.37 -19.51 32.45
C PRO A 106 15.42 -19.14 33.59
N GLU A 107 15.31 -17.85 33.91
CA GLU A 107 14.47 -17.33 35.00
C GLU A 107 13.04 -17.02 34.54
N THR A 108 12.71 -17.25 33.26
CA THR A 108 11.42 -16.84 32.66
C THR A 108 11.09 -15.35 32.89
N ALA A 109 12.13 -14.52 33.01
CA ALA A 109 12.02 -13.10 33.33
C ALA A 109 11.60 -12.24 32.13
N ILE A 110 11.62 -12.79 30.91
CA ILE A 110 11.34 -12.06 29.68
C ILE A 110 9.99 -12.52 29.14
N VAL A 111 9.13 -11.56 28.79
CA VAL A 111 7.83 -11.82 28.15
C VAL A 111 7.66 -10.99 26.90
N MET A 112 7.05 -11.56 25.86
CA MET A 112 6.73 -10.84 24.63
C MET A 112 5.38 -10.11 24.77
N LYS A 113 5.41 -8.77 24.84
CA LYS A 113 4.23 -7.92 25.01
C LYS A 113 3.79 -7.28 23.69
N GLU A 114 2.49 -7.17 23.49
CA GLU A 114 1.94 -6.43 22.36
C GLU A 114 2.20 -4.93 22.52
N LYS A 115 2.56 -4.28 21.41
CA LYS A 115 2.72 -2.82 21.31
C LYS A 115 1.73 -2.30 20.28
N LYS A 116 0.88 -1.35 20.70
CA LYS A 116 0.03 -0.61 19.78
C LYS A 116 0.93 0.20 18.84
N ALA A 117 0.90 -0.15 17.56
CA ALA A 117 1.71 0.44 16.51
C ALA A 117 0.90 1.40 15.62
N GLY A 118 -0.42 1.45 15.78
CA GLY A 118 -1.28 2.35 15.03
C GLY A 118 -2.74 2.04 15.23
N GLU A 119 -3.54 2.55 14.30
CA GLU A 119 -4.98 2.36 14.23
C GLU A 119 -5.38 2.21 12.75
N TYR A 120 -6.46 1.49 12.49
CA TYR A 120 -7.11 1.47 11.19
C TYR A 120 -8.59 1.78 11.34
N TYR A 121 -9.16 2.33 10.28
CA TYR A 121 -10.45 2.99 10.30
C TYR A 121 -11.31 2.47 9.16
N CYS A 122 -12.61 2.35 9.41
CA CYS A 122 -13.61 2.21 8.35
C CYS A 122 -14.39 3.53 8.27
N SER A 123 -14.45 4.09 7.08
CA SER A 123 -15.02 5.43 6.84
C SER A 123 -15.97 5.42 5.66
N HIS A 124 -16.94 6.32 5.68
CA HIS A 124 -17.74 6.66 4.50
C HIS A 124 -17.02 7.74 3.69
N THR A 125 -17.09 7.64 2.37
CA THR A 125 -16.63 8.68 1.45
C THR A 125 -17.70 8.95 0.41
N ARG A 126 -17.46 9.98 -0.41
CA ARG A 126 -18.31 10.33 -1.55
C ARG A 126 -18.43 9.21 -2.59
N PHE A 127 -17.50 8.24 -2.61
CA PHE A 127 -17.43 7.18 -3.63
C PHE A 127 -17.60 5.76 -3.07
N GLY A 128 -17.88 5.62 -1.78
CA GLY A 128 -18.07 4.32 -1.13
C GLY A 128 -17.28 4.18 0.17
N PRO A 129 -17.33 3.00 0.80
CA PRO A 129 -16.56 2.74 2.01
C PRO A 129 -15.06 2.81 1.74
N LEU A 130 -14.32 3.43 2.66
CA LEU A 130 -12.86 3.48 2.68
C LEU A 130 -12.36 2.76 3.93
N VAL A 131 -11.40 1.87 3.76
CA VAL A 131 -10.57 1.36 4.85
C VAL A 131 -9.19 1.99 4.73
N HIS A 132 -8.71 2.64 5.79
CA HIS A 132 -7.40 3.30 5.81
C HIS A 132 -6.76 3.13 7.18
N ALA A 133 -5.47 3.42 7.29
CA ALA A 133 -4.75 3.27 8.54
C ALA A 133 -3.78 4.41 8.81
N LYS A 134 -3.48 4.59 10.09
CA LYS A 134 -2.52 5.56 10.58
C LYS A 134 -1.60 4.90 11.60
N LEU A 135 -0.31 5.02 11.35
CA LEU A 135 0.73 4.53 12.25
C LEU A 135 0.97 5.49 13.44
N GLY A 136 1.43 4.91 14.53
CA GLY A 136 1.97 5.65 15.67
C GLY A 136 3.28 6.36 15.31
N ILE A 137 3.69 7.31 16.15
CA ILE A 137 4.94 8.05 15.94
C ILE A 137 6.14 7.09 16.03
N GLY A 138 6.94 7.04 14.98
CA GLY A 138 8.14 6.20 14.91
C GLY A 138 7.87 4.72 14.60
N GLU A 139 6.66 4.40 14.14
CA GLU A 139 6.31 3.08 13.59
C GLU A 139 6.43 3.08 12.07
N GLU A 140 6.75 1.94 11.47
CA GLU A 140 6.86 1.78 10.01
C GLU A 140 5.74 0.90 9.46
N ALA A 141 5.38 1.13 8.19
CA ALA A 141 4.43 0.27 7.49
C ALA A 141 4.90 -1.19 7.46
N SER A 142 4.08 -2.06 8.05
CA SER A 142 4.29 -3.50 7.96
C SER A 142 3.31 -4.12 6.96
N GLY A 143 3.74 -5.20 6.30
CA GLY A 143 2.83 -6.02 5.48
C GLY A 143 1.62 -6.53 6.27
N LYS A 144 1.73 -6.66 7.61
CA LYS A 144 0.62 -7.04 8.49
C LYS A 144 -0.47 -5.97 8.54
N LEU A 145 -0.12 -4.69 8.64
CA LEU A 145 -1.10 -3.60 8.63
C LEU A 145 -1.83 -3.54 7.28
N VAL A 146 -1.07 -3.61 6.18
CA VAL A 146 -1.64 -3.65 4.82
C VAL A 146 -2.59 -4.83 4.65
N SER A 147 -2.21 -6.02 5.14
CA SER A 147 -3.08 -7.20 5.09
C SER A 147 -4.37 -7.00 5.90
N ASN A 148 -4.31 -6.37 7.07
CA ASN A 148 -5.49 -6.07 7.89
C ASN A 148 -6.44 -5.09 7.17
N VAL A 149 -5.90 -4.01 6.58
CA VAL A 149 -6.70 -3.03 5.81
C VAL A 149 -7.42 -3.73 4.66
N ARG A 150 -6.70 -4.56 3.89
CA ARG A 150 -7.28 -5.32 2.77
C ARG A 150 -8.31 -6.35 3.21
N GLN A 151 -8.05 -7.06 4.31
CA GLN A 151 -8.99 -8.03 4.88
C GLN A 151 -10.28 -7.31 5.27
N ARG A 152 -10.19 -6.19 5.98
CA ARG A 152 -11.36 -5.42 6.38
C ARG A 152 -12.12 -4.86 5.19
N ALA A 153 -11.42 -4.38 4.15
CA ALA A 153 -12.05 -3.95 2.91
C ALA A 153 -12.82 -5.10 2.22
N SER A 154 -12.29 -6.33 2.28
CA SER A 154 -12.96 -7.52 1.75
C SER A 154 -14.22 -7.87 2.52
N GLU A 155 -14.17 -7.85 3.86
CA GLU A 155 -15.35 -8.06 4.72
C GLU A 155 -16.46 -7.04 4.46
N ILE A 156 -16.10 -5.76 4.30
CA ILE A 156 -17.05 -4.70 3.97
C ILE A 156 -17.63 -4.92 2.57
N ALA A 157 -16.81 -5.30 1.60
CA ALA A 157 -17.27 -5.54 0.24
C ALA A 157 -18.28 -6.70 0.19
N GLU A 158 -17.99 -7.80 0.89
CA GLU A 158 -18.89 -8.95 0.99
C GLU A 158 -20.21 -8.61 1.69
N SER A 159 -20.14 -7.98 2.86
CA SER A 159 -21.33 -7.62 3.65
C SER A 159 -22.20 -6.55 2.99
N SER A 160 -21.61 -5.68 2.18
CA SER A 160 -22.31 -4.57 1.49
C SER A 160 -22.64 -4.88 0.03
N GLY A 161 -22.36 -6.10 -0.46
CA GLY A 161 -22.61 -6.51 -1.84
C GLY A 161 -21.81 -5.74 -2.90
N LYS A 162 -20.63 -5.21 -2.55
CA LYS A 162 -19.73 -4.51 -3.47
C LYS A 162 -18.95 -5.51 -4.33
N GLY A 163 -18.88 -5.26 -5.63
CA GLY A 163 -18.26 -6.17 -6.59
C GLY A 163 -16.75 -5.97 -6.78
N LEU A 164 -16.21 -4.85 -6.27
CA LEU A 164 -14.85 -4.41 -6.56
C LEU A 164 -14.18 -3.82 -5.31
N ILE A 165 -12.88 -4.06 -5.16
CA ILE A 165 -12.00 -3.39 -4.21
C ILE A 165 -10.89 -2.70 -5.00
N ILE A 166 -10.72 -1.41 -4.75
CA ILE A 166 -9.66 -0.58 -5.32
C ILE A 166 -8.65 -0.30 -4.21
N ILE A 167 -7.42 -0.74 -4.40
CA ILE A 167 -6.38 -0.69 -3.37
C ILE A 167 -5.33 0.34 -3.78
N ASP A 168 -5.15 1.40 -2.99
CA ASP A 168 -3.99 2.29 -3.08
C ASP A 168 -2.83 1.61 -2.34
N GLY A 169 -1.93 0.99 -3.07
CA GLY A 169 -0.81 0.26 -2.49
C GLY A 169 0.37 1.19 -2.16
N PRO A 170 1.33 0.74 -1.32
CA PRO A 170 2.53 1.51 -1.02
C PRO A 170 3.52 1.54 -2.20
N PRO A 171 4.51 2.44 -2.18
CA PRO A 171 5.60 2.43 -3.16
C PRO A 171 6.66 1.35 -2.86
N GLY A 172 7.48 1.02 -3.87
CA GLY A 172 8.66 0.18 -3.73
C GLY A 172 8.41 -1.29 -4.05
N THR A 173 9.17 -2.18 -3.39
CA THR A 173 9.06 -3.64 -3.56
C THR A 173 9.19 -4.40 -2.24
N GLY A 174 8.93 -3.73 -1.12
CA GLY A 174 9.04 -4.30 0.22
C GLY A 174 7.84 -5.18 0.61
N CYS A 175 7.82 -5.63 1.87
CA CYS A 175 6.76 -6.47 2.42
C CYS A 175 5.37 -5.85 2.28
N SER A 176 5.26 -4.52 2.40
CA SER A 176 3.99 -3.80 2.28
C SER A 176 3.43 -3.85 0.85
N VAL A 177 4.29 -3.82 -0.17
CA VAL A 177 3.88 -3.97 -1.59
C VAL A 177 3.44 -5.40 -1.88
N ILE A 178 4.20 -6.38 -1.38
CA ILE A 178 3.82 -7.80 -1.51
C ILE A 178 2.46 -8.04 -0.83
N ALA A 179 2.26 -7.52 0.37
CA ALA A 179 1.00 -7.63 1.08
C ALA A 179 -0.16 -6.93 0.36
N ALA A 180 0.09 -5.79 -0.30
CA ALA A 180 -0.94 -5.09 -1.08
C ALA A 180 -1.36 -5.89 -2.32
N MET A 181 -0.40 -6.48 -3.05
CA MET A 181 -0.64 -7.20 -4.31
C MET A 181 -1.13 -8.64 -4.11
N THR A 182 -0.74 -9.31 -3.03
CA THR A 182 -0.97 -10.75 -2.89
C THR A 182 -2.47 -11.09 -2.97
N GLY A 183 -2.85 -11.93 -3.94
CA GLY A 183 -4.24 -12.38 -4.13
C GLY A 183 -5.15 -11.38 -4.86
N THR A 184 -4.60 -10.35 -5.51
CA THR A 184 -5.38 -9.41 -6.33
C THR A 184 -5.55 -9.92 -7.75
N ASP A 185 -6.64 -9.55 -8.43
CA ASP A 185 -6.92 -9.94 -9.82
C ASP A 185 -6.09 -9.17 -10.86
N LEU A 186 -5.70 -7.93 -10.54
CA LEU A 186 -4.94 -7.06 -11.44
C LEU A 186 -4.09 -6.06 -10.64
N VAL A 187 -2.90 -5.78 -11.15
CA VAL A 187 -2.04 -4.70 -10.63
C VAL A 187 -1.84 -3.64 -11.71
N LEU A 188 -2.07 -2.38 -11.34
CA LEU A 188 -1.63 -1.22 -12.12
C LEU A 188 -0.36 -0.65 -11.50
N VAL A 189 0.72 -0.58 -12.29
CA VAL A 189 1.95 0.09 -11.87
C VAL A 189 2.00 1.50 -12.44
N VAL A 190 2.07 2.50 -11.58
CA VAL A 190 2.22 3.91 -11.95
C VAL A 190 3.70 4.29 -11.90
N THR A 191 4.26 4.66 -13.04
CA THR A 191 5.65 5.09 -13.17
C THR A 191 5.74 6.49 -13.77
N GLU A 192 6.91 7.11 -13.68
CA GLU A 192 7.24 8.40 -14.29
C GLU A 192 8.40 8.22 -15.27
N PRO A 193 8.57 9.11 -16.28
CA PRO A 193 9.63 9.00 -17.26
C PRO A 193 11.01 9.38 -16.72
N THR A 194 11.53 8.55 -15.81
CA THR A 194 12.87 8.66 -15.22
C THR A 194 13.61 7.33 -15.31
N VAL A 195 14.95 7.37 -15.32
CA VAL A 195 15.79 6.15 -15.31
C VAL A 195 15.47 5.25 -14.11
N SER A 196 15.27 5.86 -12.93
CA SER A 196 14.80 5.14 -11.74
C SER A 196 13.42 4.52 -11.94
N GLY A 197 12.52 5.17 -12.69
CA GLY A 197 11.18 4.69 -12.96
C GLY A 197 11.17 3.36 -13.72
N ILE A 198 12.13 3.15 -14.64
CA ILE A 198 12.32 1.86 -15.32
C ILE A 198 12.83 0.79 -14.35
N HIS A 199 13.89 1.10 -13.61
CA HIS A 199 14.48 0.12 -12.69
C HIS A 199 13.51 -0.33 -11.60
N ASP A 200 12.72 0.60 -11.06
CA ASP A 200 11.73 0.23 -10.04
C ASP A 200 10.52 -0.49 -10.66
N LEU A 201 10.10 -0.11 -11.88
CA LEU A 201 9.10 -0.85 -12.65
C LEU A 201 9.54 -2.30 -12.85
N ASP A 202 10.79 -2.55 -13.25
CA ASP A 202 11.32 -3.90 -13.44
C ASP A 202 11.21 -4.75 -12.18
N ARG A 203 11.57 -4.20 -11.02
CA ARG A 203 11.47 -4.93 -9.75
C ARG A 203 10.01 -5.26 -9.42
N VAL A 204 9.10 -4.31 -9.64
CA VAL A 204 7.65 -4.54 -9.44
C VAL A 204 7.13 -5.62 -10.40
N LEU A 205 7.51 -5.58 -11.68
CA LEU A 205 7.15 -6.60 -12.67
C LEU A 205 7.67 -7.99 -12.26
N GLN A 206 8.89 -8.09 -11.72
CA GLN A 206 9.44 -9.34 -11.22
C GLN A 206 8.63 -9.90 -10.04
N VAL A 207 8.25 -9.04 -9.08
CA VAL A 207 7.41 -9.42 -7.95
C VAL A 207 6.03 -9.89 -8.44
N ALA A 208 5.38 -9.14 -9.32
CA ALA A 208 4.08 -9.52 -9.87
C ALA A 208 4.12 -10.85 -10.64
N ARG A 209 5.16 -11.07 -11.45
CA ARG A 209 5.40 -12.34 -12.17
C ARG A 209 5.58 -13.51 -11.22
N HIS A 210 6.30 -13.32 -10.11
CA HIS A 210 6.46 -14.36 -9.09
C HIS A 210 5.11 -14.82 -8.53
N PHE A 211 4.20 -13.89 -8.28
CA PHE A 211 2.84 -14.17 -7.81
C PHE A 211 1.85 -14.48 -8.94
N ARG A 212 2.29 -14.47 -10.20
CA ARG A 212 1.46 -14.70 -11.41
C ARG A 212 0.26 -13.76 -11.49
N ILE A 213 0.44 -12.51 -11.07
CA ILE A 213 -0.60 -11.49 -11.11
C ILE A 213 -0.51 -10.74 -12.44
N PRO A 214 -1.61 -10.58 -13.20
CA PRO A 214 -1.65 -9.73 -14.38
C PRO A 214 -1.24 -8.29 -14.04
N VAL A 215 -0.47 -7.66 -14.92
CA VAL A 215 0.02 -6.28 -14.72
C VAL A 215 -0.33 -5.41 -15.92
N ALA A 216 -0.78 -4.20 -15.60
CA ALA A 216 -0.87 -3.07 -16.51
C ALA A 216 0.03 -1.93 -16.02
N VAL A 217 0.44 -1.04 -16.92
CA VAL A 217 1.32 0.10 -16.61
C VAL A 217 0.66 1.42 -17.01
N CYS A 218 0.79 2.42 -16.15
CA CYS A 218 0.49 3.81 -16.46
C CYS A 218 1.78 4.63 -16.39
N ILE A 219 2.11 5.35 -17.46
CA ILE A 219 3.21 6.32 -17.48
C ILE A 219 2.61 7.68 -17.13
N ASN A 220 2.74 8.10 -15.87
CA ASN A 220 2.28 9.40 -15.41
C ASN A 220 3.34 10.48 -15.68
N LYS A 221 2.89 11.72 -15.86
CA LYS A 221 3.71 12.88 -16.25
C LYS A 221 4.56 12.60 -17.49
N CYS A 222 3.97 11.92 -18.48
CA CYS A 222 4.72 11.33 -19.60
C CYS A 222 5.36 12.37 -20.55
N ASP A 223 4.90 13.61 -20.51
CA ASP A 223 5.39 14.75 -21.29
C ASP A 223 6.65 15.41 -20.69
N LEU A 224 6.98 15.12 -19.42
CA LEU A 224 8.19 15.68 -18.79
C LEU A 224 9.49 15.20 -19.45
N ASN A 225 9.48 13.97 -19.97
CA ASN A 225 10.57 13.42 -20.77
C ASN A 225 10.01 12.43 -21.81
N PRO A 226 9.66 12.91 -23.02
CA PRO A 226 9.04 12.08 -24.05
C PRO A 226 9.91 10.91 -24.52
N GLU A 227 11.23 11.09 -24.57
CA GLU A 227 12.18 10.03 -24.95
C GLU A 227 12.18 8.90 -23.93
N MET A 228 12.24 9.23 -22.63
CA MET A 228 12.19 8.24 -21.56
C MET A 228 10.80 7.59 -21.45
N SER A 229 9.72 8.33 -21.71
CA SER A 229 8.38 7.74 -21.82
C SER A 229 8.30 6.70 -22.93
N GLN A 230 8.90 6.99 -24.09
CA GLN A 230 8.94 6.03 -25.20
C GLN A 230 9.79 4.80 -24.82
N LEU A 231 10.93 5.00 -24.16
CA LEU A 231 11.76 3.92 -23.65
C LEU A 231 10.99 3.00 -22.69
N ILE A 232 10.22 3.56 -21.74
CA ILE A 232 9.37 2.78 -20.83
C ILE A 232 8.31 2.01 -21.61
N PHE A 233 7.68 2.63 -22.60
CA PHE A 233 6.66 1.99 -23.43
C PHE A 233 7.21 0.79 -24.19
N ASP A 234 8.34 0.98 -24.87
CA ASP A 234 9.02 -0.08 -25.64
C ASP A 234 9.46 -1.21 -24.71
N HIS A 235 10.02 -0.88 -23.55
CA HIS A 235 10.42 -1.84 -22.52
C HIS A 235 9.23 -2.66 -21.99
N CYS A 236 8.06 -2.04 -21.80
CA CYS A 236 6.84 -2.76 -21.40
C CYS A 236 6.39 -3.72 -22.51
N ALA A 237 6.42 -3.28 -23.77
CA ALA A 237 6.03 -4.09 -24.92
C ALA A 237 6.94 -5.33 -25.09
N GLU A 238 8.26 -5.16 -24.96
CA GLU A 238 9.24 -6.26 -24.97
C GLU A 238 8.98 -7.29 -23.85
N ASN A 239 8.45 -6.82 -22.72
CA ASN A 239 8.13 -7.64 -21.56
C ASN A 239 6.70 -8.22 -21.57
N GLY A 240 5.93 -7.97 -22.64
CA GLY A 240 4.54 -8.42 -22.78
C GLY A 240 3.57 -7.75 -21.81
N VAL A 241 3.86 -6.52 -21.38
CA VAL A 241 3.06 -5.77 -20.40
C VAL A 241 2.34 -4.61 -21.10
N ASN A 242 1.04 -4.49 -20.88
CA ASN A 242 0.23 -3.45 -21.50
C ASN A 242 0.40 -2.10 -20.79
N VAL A 243 0.83 -1.07 -21.54
CA VAL A 243 0.71 0.32 -21.11
C VAL A 243 -0.71 0.80 -21.42
N VAL A 244 -1.51 1.00 -20.38
CA VAL A 244 -2.94 1.32 -20.48
C VAL A 244 -3.25 2.81 -20.33
N GLY A 245 -2.26 3.60 -19.91
CA GLY A 245 -2.39 5.04 -19.72
C GLY A 245 -1.06 5.77 -19.88
N ARG A 246 -1.10 6.94 -20.51
CA ARG A 246 0.00 7.88 -20.63
C ARG A 246 -0.54 9.26 -20.29
N ILE A 247 -0.37 9.67 -19.04
CA ILE A 247 -1.03 10.84 -18.48
C ILE A 247 -0.02 12.00 -18.49
N PRO A 248 -0.29 13.15 -19.15
CA PRO A 248 0.61 14.29 -19.12
C PRO A 248 0.57 15.00 -17.75
N TYR A 249 1.63 15.73 -17.44
CA TYR A 249 1.68 16.57 -16.26
C TYR A 249 0.67 17.71 -16.39
N ASN A 250 -0.16 17.88 -15.38
CA ASN A 250 -1.14 18.96 -15.38
C ASN A 250 -1.38 19.50 -13.97
N ARG A 251 -1.31 20.83 -13.87
CA ARG A 251 -1.48 21.54 -12.60
C ARG A 251 -2.88 21.39 -12.01
N MET A 252 -3.90 21.15 -12.84
CA MET A 252 -5.27 20.94 -12.37
C MET A 252 -5.40 19.74 -11.43
N VAL A 253 -4.49 18.76 -11.52
CA VAL A 253 -4.40 17.66 -10.54
C VAL A 253 -4.15 18.21 -9.13
N ILE A 254 -3.24 19.17 -9.01
CA ILE A 254 -2.90 19.83 -7.73
C ILE A 254 -4.08 20.68 -7.27
N ASP A 255 -4.68 21.45 -8.19
CA ASP A 255 -5.79 22.34 -7.85
C ASP A 255 -7.01 21.53 -7.36
N ALA A 256 -7.33 20.40 -8.01
CA ALA A 256 -8.40 19.50 -7.58
C ALA A 256 -8.14 18.92 -6.18
N MET A 257 -6.91 18.47 -5.90
CA MET A 257 -6.54 17.98 -4.56
C MET A 257 -6.71 19.05 -3.47
N LEU A 258 -6.31 20.29 -3.75
CA LEU A 258 -6.47 21.41 -2.82
C LEU A 258 -7.95 21.72 -2.53
N GLU A 259 -8.84 21.41 -3.47
CA GLU A 259 -10.30 21.50 -3.30
C GLU A 259 -10.93 20.25 -2.66
N GLY A 260 -10.14 19.22 -2.34
CA GLY A 260 -10.65 17.94 -1.86
C GLY A 260 -11.47 17.18 -2.91
N LYS A 261 -11.09 17.32 -4.19
CA LYS A 261 -11.74 16.69 -5.34
C LYS A 261 -10.76 15.84 -6.13
N THR A 262 -11.30 14.88 -6.88
CA THR A 262 -10.55 14.11 -7.88
C THR A 262 -10.56 14.86 -9.22
N ILE A 263 -9.58 14.57 -10.08
CA ILE A 263 -9.49 15.23 -11.39
C ILE A 263 -10.66 14.89 -12.33
N VAL A 264 -11.28 13.72 -12.13
CA VAL A 264 -12.40 13.23 -12.95
C VAL A 264 -13.74 13.87 -12.58
N GLU A 265 -13.84 14.51 -11.42
CA GLU A 265 -15.02 15.30 -11.04
C GLU A 265 -15.16 16.61 -11.84
N ASN A 266 -14.13 16.97 -12.62
CA ASN A 266 -14.20 18.07 -13.58
C ASN A 266 -14.31 17.51 -15.02
N PRO A 267 -15.53 17.38 -15.58
CA PRO A 267 -15.76 16.68 -16.85
C PRO A 267 -15.24 17.43 -18.08
N ASP A 268 -14.96 18.74 -17.99
CA ASP A 268 -14.48 19.55 -19.11
C ASP A 268 -12.97 19.41 -19.38
N ASN A 269 -12.33 18.40 -18.78
CA ASN A 269 -10.89 18.22 -18.82
C ASN A 269 -10.49 16.98 -19.63
N GLU A 270 -9.55 17.14 -20.57
CA GLU A 270 -8.97 16.08 -21.39
C GLU A 270 -8.42 14.91 -20.56
N LEU A 271 -7.82 15.20 -19.38
CA LEU A 271 -7.32 14.18 -18.45
C LEU A 271 -8.40 13.29 -17.87
N SER A 272 -9.62 13.80 -17.69
CA SER A 272 -10.75 13.00 -17.22
C SER A 272 -11.07 11.91 -18.24
N GLY A 273 -11.02 12.25 -19.54
CA GLY A 273 -11.17 11.31 -20.64
C GLY A 273 -10.06 10.26 -20.70
N GLU A 274 -8.80 10.66 -20.51
CA GLU A 274 -7.67 9.72 -20.49
C GLU A 274 -7.75 8.73 -19.32
N ILE A 275 -8.05 9.21 -18.12
CA ILE A 275 -8.21 8.36 -16.92
C ILE A 275 -9.44 7.46 -17.06
N GLY A 276 -10.55 7.97 -17.59
CA GLY A 276 -11.75 7.18 -17.87
C GLY A 276 -11.51 6.07 -18.92
N SER A 277 -10.71 6.37 -19.94
CA SER A 277 -10.30 5.39 -20.95
C SER A 277 -9.42 4.31 -20.33
N MET A 278 -8.42 4.71 -19.52
CA MET A 278 -7.58 3.79 -18.76
C MET A 278 -8.42 2.90 -17.84
N TRP A 279 -9.38 3.48 -17.11
CA TRP A 279 -10.29 2.74 -16.24
C TRP A 279 -11.10 1.69 -16.99
N SER A 280 -11.64 2.06 -18.16
CA SER A 280 -12.41 1.14 -19.01
C SER A 280 -11.57 -0.06 -19.49
N VAL A 281 -10.29 0.17 -19.85
CA VAL A 281 -9.36 -0.90 -20.24
C VAL A 281 -9.08 -1.83 -19.05
N LEU A 282 -8.84 -1.28 -17.85
CA LEU A 282 -8.60 -2.06 -16.64
C LEU A 282 -9.82 -2.92 -16.27
N LEU A 283 -11.04 -2.39 -16.40
CA LEU A 283 -12.27 -3.16 -16.19
C LEU A 283 -12.42 -4.33 -17.17
N SER A 284 -12.06 -4.15 -18.45
CA SER A 284 -12.02 -5.24 -19.43
C SER A 284 -11.06 -6.33 -18.99
N MET A 285 -9.83 -5.95 -18.62
CA MET A 285 -8.81 -6.91 -18.14
C MET A 285 -9.25 -7.68 -16.89
N LEU A 286 -9.99 -7.04 -15.98
CA LEU A 286 -10.57 -7.70 -14.80
C LEU A 286 -11.68 -8.71 -15.15
N GLY A 287 -12.44 -8.45 -16.21
CA GLY A 287 -13.51 -9.30 -16.72
C GLY A 287 -13.02 -10.51 -17.53
N ASP A 288 -11.92 -10.36 -18.26
CA ASP A 288 -11.33 -11.40 -19.12
C ASP A 288 -10.63 -12.52 -18.33
N ASN A 289 -10.34 -12.32 -17.04
CA ASN A 289 -9.68 -13.28 -16.15
C ASN A 289 -10.57 -14.46 -15.67
N ASN A 290 -11.65 -14.78 -16.39
CA ASN A 290 -12.50 -15.96 -16.14
C ASN A 290 -12.12 -17.15 -17.05
N GLY A 291 -10.81 -17.42 -17.18
CA GLY A 291 -10.26 -18.57 -17.89
C GLY A 291 -10.13 -19.81 -17.00
#